data_AF-A0A8X6WWF0-F1
#
_entry.id   AF-A0A8X6WWF0-F1
#
_cell.length_a   1.000
_cell.length_b   1.000
_cell.length_c   1.000
_cell.angle_alpha   90.00
_cell.angle_beta   90.00
_cell.angle_gamma   90.00
#
_symmetry.space_group_name_H-M   'P 1'
#
loop_
_entity.id
_entity.type
_entity.pdbx_description
1 polymer ?
#
loop_
_entity_poly.entity_id
_entity_poly.type
_entity_poly.pdbx_seq_one_letter_code
_entity_poly.pdbx_strand_id
1 'polypeptide(L)'
;MAEEPNGRGFQCPEKFDGEVKKEKSRTLDISVFNGCKLSINKTFLPVKAALFCWFAAGNIEDVYLPVFLKLKGFSLVHLSLFSAISVVFQFSGAILTGILTDKTGRPKVILFGYFTIFSLICLAFIFTPNVKECNTKQMNFQCVYDTRTHLSTTAPCNVFQTHSATVKCTILTLANSSHSDQYIDCLQYINPIETFSIEKREVKNNTDLCHYKVFYKNGSTKSITLCDTELCKPIQMDCTFNPSSECNENRRLWIVIYGILVALINMSFTISYRLFDIIVVDLTHEHNNDFGRQRVWSILGSFCGPPIAGFLLHGINITGNEKRYTMAFITTIVFTLLSALSLWQVKTKLYKPSAKMWRKALVLGKKLEVWLFVLLLMVMGSCYGFRAIYGSWYLQGIGATDLLLGVARGMSDVYGLPFLYSSKWWINRIGYRAIFIFCLLGNAIYCFSFSFLEVPWPAVIIESTLIFAYHLYWVAVMQYVICIAPEGLQATVRALAGSIQYNLSKVITTTVGGYLMSEYGGRTAFRVLGSIALTYAIVYGSYLRMDHLRKKKRTTQSESSKRIYIIY
;
A
#
# COMPACT_ATOMS: atom_id res chain seq x y z
N MET A 1 -36.98 41.99 -11.86
CA MET A 1 -37.18 40.52 -11.82
C MET A 1 -36.11 39.89 -12.69
N ALA A 2 -35.03 39.40 -12.06
CA ALA A 2 -33.92 38.77 -12.76
C ALA A 2 -34.28 37.30 -13.01
N GLU A 3 -34.24 36.88 -14.27
CA GLU A 3 -34.45 35.50 -14.69
C GLU A 3 -33.43 34.57 -14.00
N GLU A 4 -33.94 33.53 -13.32
CA GLU A 4 -33.13 32.42 -12.85
C GLU A 4 -32.47 31.71 -14.03
N PRO A 5 -31.15 31.42 -13.98
CA PRO A 5 -30.53 30.62 -15.00
C PRO A 5 -31.02 29.18 -14.86
N ASN A 6 -31.81 28.76 -15.85
CA ASN A 6 -32.22 27.40 -16.17
C ASN A 6 -31.26 26.33 -15.64
N GLY A 7 -31.81 25.33 -14.92
CA GLY A 7 -31.12 24.20 -14.31
C GLY A 7 -30.43 23.24 -15.29
N ARG A 8 -29.45 23.73 -16.04
CA ARG A 8 -28.49 22.92 -16.79
C ARG A 8 -27.53 22.28 -15.79
N GLY A 9 -27.40 20.96 -15.84
CA GLY A 9 -26.26 20.28 -15.23
C GLY A 9 -24.96 20.85 -15.79
N PHE A 10 -23.85 20.73 -15.03
CA PHE A 10 -22.54 21.25 -15.43
C PHE A 10 -22.22 20.91 -16.90
N GLN A 11 -22.24 21.93 -17.77
CA GLN A 11 -21.88 21.84 -19.18
C GLN A 11 -20.36 22.01 -19.23
N CYS A 12 -19.64 20.95 -19.58
CA CYS A 12 -18.19 20.98 -19.66
C CYS A 12 -17.76 21.90 -20.82
N PRO A 13 -16.75 22.77 -20.64
CA PRO A 13 -16.23 23.57 -21.73
C PRO A 13 -15.58 22.67 -22.80
N GLU A 14 -15.92 22.88 -24.07
CA GLU A 14 -15.16 22.35 -25.19
C GLU A 14 -13.87 23.16 -25.34
N LYS A 15 -12.73 22.46 -25.16
CA LYS A 15 -11.35 22.81 -25.55
C LYS A 15 -10.82 24.24 -25.33
N PHE A 16 -9.71 24.32 -24.59
CA PHE A 16 -8.67 25.33 -24.81
C PHE A 16 -7.67 24.77 -25.83
N ASP A 17 -7.90 25.00 -27.13
CA ASP A 17 -6.87 24.86 -28.17
C ASP A 17 -6.22 26.25 -28.35
N GLY A 18 -5.18 26.53 -27.56
CA GLY A 18 -4.35 27.72 -27.75
C GLY A 18 -3.22 27.42 -28.75
N GLU A 19 -3.25 28.05 -29.92
CA GLU A 19 -2.13 28.01 -30.86
C GLU A 19 -0.90 28.73 -30.28
N VAL A 20 0.18 27.99 -30.00
CA VAL A 20 1.48 28.59 -29.66
C VAL A 20 2.62 27.81 -30.32
N LYS A 21 3.58 28.58 -30.85
CA LYS A 21 4.70 28.21 -31.73
C LYS A 21 5.47 26.95 -31.30
N LYS A 22 5.61 26.00 -32.23
CA LYS A 22 6.49 24.83 -32.13
C LYS A 22 7.96 25.26 -32.17
N GLU A 23 8.68 25.12 -31.07
CA GLU A 23 10.14 25.18 -31.06
C GLU A 23 10.74 23.81 -31.41
N LYS A 24 11.83 23.78 -32.19
CA LYS A 24 12.44 22.56 -32.75
C LYS A 24 12.96 21.62 -31.65
N SER A 25 12.20 20.57 -31.34
CA SER A 25 12.70 19.47 -30.49
C SER A 25 13.76 18.66 -31.24
N ARG A 26 14.90 18.36 -30.61
CA ARG A 26 15.93 17.47 -31.18
C ARG A 26 15.41 16.02 -31.18
N THR A 27 14.89 15.56 -32.31
CA THR A 27 14.42 14.19 -32.54
C THR A 27 15.56 13.29 -33.01
N LEU A 28 15.64 12.09 -32.46
CA LEU A 28 16.44 10.97 -32.99
C LEU A 28 15.46 10.05 -33.71
N ASP A 29 15.57 9.94 -35.03
CA ASP A 29 14.69 9.06 -35.80
C ASP A 29 15.36 7.69 -35.93
N ILE A 30 14.72 6.66 -35.36
CA ILE A 30 15.13 5.27 -35.51
C ILE A 30 14.13 4.60 -36.45
N SER A 31 14.62 4.08 -37.58
CA SER A 31 13.81 3.25 -38.46
C SER A 31 13.66 1.86 -37.86
N VAL A 32 12.44 1.49 -37.47
CA VAL A 32 12.10 0.13 -37.05
C VAL A 32 11.42 -0.58 -38.22
N PHE A 33 11.61 -1.91 -38.31
CA PHE A 33 11.13 -2.79 -39.38
C PHE A 33 9.72 -2.42 -39.90
N ASN A 34 9.55 -2.41 -41.22
CA ASN A 34 8.33 -2.05 -41.97
C ASN A 34 7.86 -0.57 -41.83
N GLY A 35 8.74 0.39 -42.13
CA GLY A 35 8.33 1.77 -42.46
C GLY A 35 7.86 2.64 -41.30
N CYS A 36 7.92 2.15 -40.05
CA CYS A 36 7.57 2.92 -38.87
C CYS A 36 8.77 3.73 -38.37
N LYS A 37 8.76 5.06 -38.53
CA LYS A 37 9.78 5.97 -37.98
C LYS A 37 9.48 6.26 -36.51
N LEU A 38 10.34 5.81 -35.61
CA LEU A 38 10.26 6.15 -34.20
C LEU A 38 11.06 7.43 -33.92
N SER A 39 10.38 8.58 -33.79
CA SER A 39 11.04 9.85 -33.45
C SER A 39 11.17 9.99 -31.92
N ILE A 40 12.38 9.83 -31.38
CA ILE A 40 12.66 9.98 -29.96
C ILE A 40 13.03 11.44 -29.67
N ASN A 41 12.18 12.14 -28.92
CA ASN A 41 12.50 13.48 -28.41
C ASN A 41 13.56 13.39 -27.29
N LYS A 42 14.81 13.77 -27.60
CA LYS A 42 15.95 13.72 -26.65
C LYS A 42 15.74 14.58 -25.41
N THR A 43 14.97 15.66 -25.52
CA THR A 43 14.75 16.61 -24.42
C THR A 43 14.01 15.98 -23.24
N PHE A 44 13.10 15.04 -23.51
CA PHE A 44 12.32 14.36 -22.47
C PHE A 44 12.95 13.07 -21.96
N LEU A 45 14.03 12.58 -22.59
CA LEU A 45 14.64 11.30 -22.22
C LEU A 45 15.10 11.26 -20.75
N PRO A 46 15.76 12.30 -20.19
CA PRO A 46 16.17 12.27 -18.79
C PRO A 46 14.97 12.27 -17.82
N VAL A 47 13.90 12.99 -18.16
CA VAL A 47 12.66 13.03 -17.36
C VAL A 47 11.97 11.67 -17.36
N LYS A 48 11.89 11.02 -18.53
CA LYS A 48 11.30 9.69 -18.69
C LYS A 48 12.07 8.64 -17.89
N ALA A 49 13.40 8.66 -17.97
CA ALA A 49 14.25 7.78 -17.19
C ALA A 49 14.08 8.01 -15.68
N ALA A 50 13.98 9.27 -15.25
CA ALA A 50 13.73 9.59 -13.86
C ALA A 50 12.35 9.13 -13.36
N LEU A 51 11.31 9.33 -14.17
CA LEU A 51 9.96 8.85 -13.85
C LEU A 51 9.93 7.34 -13.72
N PHE A 52 10.58 6.61 -14.64
CA PHE A 52 10.70 5.16 -14.54
C PHE A 52 11.40 4.75 -13.23
N CYS A 53 12.57 5.31 -12.95
CA CYS A 53 13.37 4.90 -11.80
C CYS A 53 12.70 5.25 -10.47
N TRP A 54 12.12 6.45 -10.32
CA TRP A 54 11.45 6.84 -9.08
C TRP A 54 10.22 5.99 -8.78
N PHE A 55 9.40 5.70 -9.79
CA PHE A 55 8.20 4.89 -9.60
C PHE A 55 8.53 3.41 -9.36
N ALA A 56 9.63 2.92 -9.94
CA ALA A 56 10.19 1.62 -9.56
C ALA A 56 10.59 1.60 -8.08
N ALA A 57 11.39 2.57 -7.62
CA ALA A 57 11.84 2.66 -6.23
C ALA A 57 10.67 2.73 -5.23
N GLY A 58 9.70 3.61 -5.50
CA GLY A 58 8.54 3.81 -4.64
C GLY A 58 7.65 2.58 -4.53
N ASN A 59 7.35 1.90 -5.65
CA ASN A 59 6.49 0.71 -5.59
C ASN A 59 7.21 -0.51 -5.00
N ILE A 60 8.54 -0.59 -5.08
CA ILE A 60 9.29 -1.59 -4.31
C ILE A 60 9.05 -1.36 -2.81
N GLU A 61 9.15 -0.12 -2.35
CA GLU A 61 8.91 0.22 -0.95
C GLU A 61 7.46 -0.07 -0.52
N ASP A 62 6.47 0.35 -1.29
CA ASP A 62 5.04 0.05 -1.04
C ASP A 62 4.78 -1.46 -0.88
N VAL A 63 5.44 -2.31 -1.67
CA VAL A 63 5.23 -3.77 -1.64
C VAL A 63 5.95 -4.42 -0.46
N TYR A 64 7.23 -4.09 -0.24
CA TYR A 64 8.09 -4.85 0.67
C TYR A 64 8.17 -4.27 2.08
N LEU A 65 7.83 -2.99 2.30
CA LEU A 65 7.87 -2.42 3.65
C LEU A 65 6.90 -3.12 4.63
N PRO A 66 5.62 -3.41 4.27
CA PRO A 66 4.71 -4.10 5.20
C PRO A 66 5.19 -5.49 5.61
N VAL A 67 5.72 -6.27 4.65
CA VAL A 67 6.23 -7.63 4.90
C VAL A 67 7.58 -7.62 5.62
N PHE A 68 8.39 -6.58 5.43
CA PHE A 68 9.58 -6.34 6.24
C PHE A 68 9.23 -6.05 7.71
N LEU A 69 8.25 -5.18 7.97
CA LEU A 69 7.79 -4.90 9.33
C LEU A 69 7.23 -6.16 10.00
N LYS A 70 6.49 -6.99 9.25
CA LYS A 70 6.04 -8.30 9.73
C LYS A 70 7.21 -9.20 10.15
N LEU A 71 8.25 -9.30 9.32
CA LEU A 71 9.47 -10.06 9.64
C LEU A 71 10.18 -9.53 10.89
N LYS A 72 10.16 -8.21 11.11
CA LYS A 72 10.77 -7.55 12.28
C LYS A 72 9.99 -7.77 13.59
N GLY A 73 8.84 -8.45 13.56
CA GLY A 73 8.04 -8.78 14.74
C GLY A 73 6.89 -7.80 15.02
N PHE A 74 6.58 -6.90 14.08
CA PHE A 74 5.42 -6.03 14.22
C PHE A 74 4.13 -6.76 13.85
N SER A 75 3.04 -6.37 14.51
CA SER A 75 1.68 -6.86 14.21
C SER A 75 0.94 -5.93 13.25
N LEU A 76 -0.22 -6.37 12.74
CA LEU A 76 -1.11 -5.56 11.90
C LEU A 76 -1.55 -4.25 12.57
N VAL A 77 -1.69 -4.25 13.90
CA VAL A 77 -2.05 -3.06 14.67
C VAL A 77 -0.92 -2.02 14.60
N HIS A 78 0.34 -2.44 14.73
CA HIS A 78 1.49 -1.55 14.59
C HIS A 78 1.60 -0.99 13.17
N LEU A 79 1.44 -1.83 12.14
CA LEU A 79 1.43 -1.37 10.74
C LEU A 79 0.36 -0.30 10.49
N SER A 80 -0.84 -0.53 11.02
CA SER A 80 -1.97 0.40 10.90
C SER A 80 -1.69 1.72 11.62
N LEU A 81 -1.13 1.65 12.83
CA LEU A 81 -0.73 2.82 13.61
C LEU A 81 0.36 3.64 12.91
N PHE A 82 1.42 3.00 12.42
CA PHE A 82 2.50 3.67 11.70
C PHE A 82 1.98 4.34 10.43
N SER A 83 1.11 3.66 9.69
CA SER A 83 0.48 4.20 8.49
C SER A 83 -0.43 5.39 8.80
N ALA A 84 -1.19 5.35 9.91
CA ALA A 84 -2.05 6.45 10.35
C ALA A 84 -1.23 7.71 10.71
N ILE A 85 -0.15 7.53 11.48
CA ILE A 85 0.79 8.61 11.83
C ILE A 85 1.41 9.20 10.55
N SER A 86 1.78 8.33 9.60
CA SER A 86 2.35 8.74 8.31
C SER A 86 1.44 9.70 7.54
N VAL A 87 0.12 9.56 7.64
CA VAL A 87 -0.83 10.46 6.96
C VAL A 87 -0.74 11.89 7.52
N VAL A 88 -0.60 12.04 8.84
CA VAL A 88 -0.43 13.36 9.48
C VAL A 88 0.85 14.02 9.00
N PHE A 89 1.96 13.27 8.96
CA PHE A 89 3.24 13.74 8.43
C PHE A 89 3.15 14.11 6.95
N GLN A 90 2.45 13.33 6.13
CA GLN A 90 2.24 13.63 4.71
C GLN A 90 1.45 14.94 4.49
N PHE A 91 0.42 15.20 5.29
CA PHE A 91 -0.34 16.46 5.22
C PHE A 91 0.52 17.66 5.60
N SER A 92 1.15 17.61 6.79
CA SER A 92 2.01 18.68 7.28
C SER A 92 3.20 18.93 6.34
N GLY A 93 3.81 17.84 5.88
CA GLY A 93 4.90 17.84 4.92
C GLY A 93 4.51 18.49 3.60
N ALA A 94 3.35 18.14 3.04
CA ALA A 94 2.88 18.74 1.79
C ALA A 94 2.67 20.26 1.90
N ILE A 95 2.15 20.76 3.03
CA ILE A 95 1.97 22.20 3.26
C ILE A 95 3.33 22.89 3.35
N LEU A 96 4.25 22.34 4.16
CA LEU A 96 5.60 22.88 4.33
C LEU A 96 6.37 22.91 3.01
N THR A 97 6.35 21.81 2.25
CA THR A 97 7.00 21.74 0.95
C THR A 97 6.35 22.68 -0.06
N GLY A 98 5.02 22.84 -0.03
CA GLY A 98 4.33 23.82 -0.87
C GLY A 98 4.87 25.23 -0.62
N ILE A 99 4.89 25.67 0.64
CA ILE A 99 5.43 26.98 1.03
C ILE A 99 6.91 27.11 0.65
N LEU A 100 7.71 26.06 0.86
CA LEU A 100 9.12 26.07 0.53
C LEU A 100 9.35 26.16 -0.98
N THR A 101 8.56 25.44 -1.77
CA THR A 101 8.63 25.46 -3.24
C THR A 101 8.21 26.82 -3.78
N ASP A 102 7.16 27.41 -3.21
CA ASP A 102 6.69 28.75 -3.59
C ASP A 102 7.72 29.84 -3.25
N LYS A 103 8.36 29.76 -2.08
CA LYS A 103 9.39 30.72 -1.66
C LYS A 103 10.71 30.56 -2.42
N THR A 104 11.18 29.33 -2.59
CA THR A 104 12.49 29.07 -3.20
C THR A 104 12.44 29.08 -4.72
N GLY A 105 11.28 28.78 -5.31
CA GLY A 105 11.12 28.58 -6.75
C GLY A 105 11.97 27.42 -7.31
N ARG A 106 12.46 26.52 -6.45
CA ARG A 106 13.42 25.46 -6.83
C ARG A 106 12.90 24.06 -6.47
N PRO A 107 11.79 23.59 -7.08
CA PRO A 107 11.19 22.28 -6.77
C PRO A 107 12.18 21.12 -6.95
N LYS A 108 13.08 21.21 -7.93
CA LYS A 108 14.12 20.19 -8.19
C LYS A 108 15.12 20.03 -7.03
N VAL A 109 15.55 21.12 -6.39
CA VAL A 109 16.49 21.07 -5.27
C VAL A 109 15.82 20.43 -4.06
N ILE A 110 14.57 20.82 -3.80
CA ILE A 110 13.75 20.24 -2.74
C ILE A 110 13.55 18.74 -2.98
N LEU A 111 13.26 18.33 -4.23
CA LEU A 111 13.12 16.93 -4.61
C LEU A 111 14.40 16.12 -4.32
N PHE A 112 15.59 16.65 -4.63
CA PHE A 112 16.85 15.98 -4.27
C PHE A 112 17.03 15.84 -2.76
N GLY A 113 16.60 16.83 -1.97
CA GLY A 113 16.57 16.72 -0.51
C GLY A 113 15.67 15.58 -0.01
N TYR A 114 14.52 15.36 -0.65
CA TYR A 114 13.65 14.23 -0.30
C TYR A 114 14.24 12.89 -0.76
N PHE A 115 14.91 12.81 -1.92
CA PHE A 115 15.61 11.58 -2.33
C PHE A 115 16.72 11.17 -1.37
N THR A 116 17.48 12.14 -0.84
CA THR A 116 18.52 11.83 0.16
C THR A 116 17.89 11.34 1.45
N ILE A 117 16.84 12.01 1.95
CA ILE A 117 16.08 11.56 3.13
C ILE A 117 15.54 10.14 2.92
N PHE A 118 14.91 9.87 1.78
CA PHE A 118 14.34 8.55 1.45
C PHE A 118 15.41 7.46 1.44
N SER A 119 16.57 7.73 0.82
CA SER A 119 17.68 6.79 0.75
C SER A 119 18.33 6.54 2.12
N LEU A 120 18.51 7.59 2.93
CA LEU A 120 19.03 7.47 4.30
C LEU A 120 18.10 6.65 5.20
N ILE A 121 16.79 6.80 5.06
CA ILE A 121 15.83 6.00 5.83
C ILE A 121 15.83 4.54 5.36
N CYS A 122 15.92 4.28 4.05
CA CYS A 122 16.10 2.92 3.54
C CYS A 122 17.37 2.26 4.11
N LEU A 123 18.49 3.00 4.19
CA LEU A 123 19.70 2.53 4.84
C LEU A 123 19.49 2.27 6.34
N ALA A 124 18.78 3.17 7.04
CA ALA A 124 18.46 2.98 8.45
C ALA A 124 17.67 1.68 8.69
N PHE A 125 16.67 1.36 7.85
CA PHE A 125 15.92 0.11 7.95
C PHE A 125 16.81 -1.14 7.84
N ILE A 126 17.86 -1.10 7.02
CA ILE A 126 18.79 -2.23 6.89
C ILE A 126 19.50 -2.54 8.22
N PHE A 127 19.89 -1.52 8.97
CA PHE A 127 20.64 -1.68 10.23
C PHE A 127 19.75 -1.81 11.47
N THR A 128 18.43 -1.62 11.36
CA THR A 128 17.53 -1.73 12.49
C THR A 128 17.41 -3.17 13.03
N PRO A 129 17.45 -3.36 14.37
CA PRO A 129 17.35 -4.69 14.98
C PRO A 129 15.93 -5.27 14.87
N ASN A 130 15.82 -6.58 15.10
CA ASN A 130 14.55 -7.28 15.18
C ASN A 130 13.86 -6.95 16.52
N VAL A 131 12.58 -6.58 16.49
CA VAL A 131 11.79 -6.27 17.67
C VAL A 131 10.95 -7.50 18.02
N LYS A 132 11.61 -8.52 18.59
CA LYS A 132 10.92 -9.75 19.04
C LYS A 132 10.03 -9.44 20.26
N GLU A 133 8.97 -10.24 20.45
CA GLU A 133 8.17 -10.16 21.68
C GLU A 133 9.05 -10.51 22.88
N CYS A 134 9.09 -9.60 23.86
CA CYS A 134 9.89 -9.76 25.09
C CYS A 134 9.48 -10.99 25.92
N ASN A 135 8.30 -11.53 25.65
CA ASN A 135 7.73 -12.62 26.43
C ASN A 135 8.08 -13.97 25.83
N THR A 136 8.19 -14.14 24.52
CA THR A 136 8.39 -15.45 23.89
C THR A 136 9.86 -15.73 23.59
N LYS A 137 10.44 -16.76 24.22
CA LYS A 137 11.68 -17.39 23.70
C LYS A 137 11.39 -18.80 23.22
N GLN A 138 11.91 -19.09 22.03
CA GLN A 138 11.96 -20.44 21.51
C GLN A 138 12.97 -21.24 22.33
N MET A 139 12.53 -22.37 22.86
CA MET A 139 13.36 -23.31 23.60
C MET A 139 13.29 -24.68 22.94
N ASN A 140 14.46 -25.31 22.83
CA ASN A 140 14.58 -26.69 22.38
C ASN A 140 14.53 -27.59 23.62
N PHE A 141 13.54 -28.45 23.66
CA PHE A 141 13.36 -29.44 24.71
C PHE A 141 13.77 -30.81 24.19
N GLN A 142 14.54 -31.52 25.01
CA GLN A 142 15.03 -32.86 24.71
C GLN A 142 14.57 -33.82 25.81
N CYS A 143 14.13 -35.01 25.39
CA CYS A 143 13.81 -36.10 26.31
C CYS A 143 15.10 -36.73 26.83
N VAL A 144 15.24 -36.79 28.15
CA VAL A 144 16.36 -37.46 28.83
C VAL A 144 15.84 -38.77 29.42
N TYR A 145 16.43 -39.87 28.94
CA TYR A 145 16.13 -41.22 29.38
C TYR A 145 17.08 -41.59 30.52
N ASP A 146 16.64 -41.35 31.76
CA ASP A 146 17.31 -41.78 33.00
C ASP A 146 16.26 -42.51 33.89
N THR A 147 16.55 -42.81 35.15
CA THR A 147 15.66 -43.48 36.14
C THR A 147 14.18 -43.01 36.16
N ARG A 148 13.88 -41.79 35.68
CA ARG A 148 12.55 -41.34 35.26
C ARG A 148 12.68 -40.54 33.95
N THR A 149 11.86 -40.85 32.94
CA THR A 149 11.77 -40.09 31.69
C THR A 149 11.29 -38.67 31.97
N HIS A 150 12.11 -37.68 31.62
CA HIS A 150 11.75 -36.27 31.83
C HIS A 150 12.24 -35.39 30.68
N LEU A 151 11.58 -34.26 30.53
CA LEU A 151 11.90 -33.25 29.53
C LEU A 151 12.95 -32.28 30.11
N SER A 152 14.01 -32.02 29.36
CA SER A 152 15.08 -31.10 29.76
C SER A 152 15.33 -30.05 28.68
N THR A 153 15.84 -28.90 29.09
CA THR A 153 16.32 -27.88 28.15
C THR A 153 17.60 -27.25 28.67
N THR A 154 18.43 -26.78 27.75
CA THR A 154 19.66 -26.02 28.03
C THR A 154 19.44 -24.58 27.61
N ALA A 155 19.57 -23.65 28.55
CA ALA A 155 19.43 -22.22 28.30
C ALA A 155 20.44 -21.41 29.14
N PRO A 156 20.73 -20.15 28.78
CA PRO A 156 21.59 -19.30 29.59
C PRO A 156 21.07 -19.18 31.03
N CYS A 157 21.95 -19.23 32.02
CA CYS A 157 21.54 -19.22 33.44
C CYS A 157 20.70 -18.01 33.87
N ASN A 158 20.81 -16.89 33.14
CA ASN A 158 20.07 -15.65 33.40
C ASN A 158 18.60 -15.70 32.95
N VAL A 159 18.14 -16.78 32.32
CA VAL A 159 16.75 -16.89 31.83
C VAL A 159 15.75 -17.08 32.97
N PHE A 160 16.13 -17.76 34.05
CA PHE A 160 15.29 -17.97 35.23
C PHE A 160 16.00 -17.45 36.48
N GLN A 161 15.53 -16.31 37.00
CA GLN A 161 16.07 -15.71 38.24
C GLN A 161 15.64 -16.49 39.50
N THR A 162 14.56 -17.26 39.43
CA THR A 162 14.01 -18.05 40.54
C THR A 162 14.31 -19.55 40.34
N HIS A 163 14.40 -20.31 41.44
CA HIS A 163 14.63 -21.77 41.42
C HIS A 163 13.54 -22.53 40.65
N SER A 164 12.31 -22.01 40.64
CA SER A 164 11.19 -22.54 39.88
C SER A 164 10.42 -21.41 39.20
N ALA A 165 9.98 -21.62 37.96
CA ALA A 165 9.08 -20.70 37.25
C ALA A 165 8.01 -21.46 36.49
N THR A 166 6.77 -20.96 36.54
CA THR A 166 5.68 -21.45 35.68
C THR A 166 5.66 -20.63 34.39
N VAL A 167 5.74 -21.32 33.26
CA VAL A 167 5.85 -20.73 31.91
C VAL A 167 4.74 -21.33 31.04
N LYS A 168 4.09 -20.50 30.24
CA LYS A 168 3.14 -20.99 29.24
C LYS A 168 3.90 -21.23 27.94
N CYS A 169 3.90 -22.46 27.44
CA CYS A 169 4.61 -22.79 26.20
C CYS A 169 3.62 -23.30 25.13
N THR A 170 3.89 -22.93 23.89
CA THR A 170 3.13 -23.32 22.71
C THR A 170 4.02 -24.16 21.81
N ILE A 171 3.54 -25.31 21.33
CA ILE A 171 4.33 -26.24 20.51
C ILE A 171 4.45 -25.67 19.10
N LEU A 172 5.68 -25.56 18.58
CA LEU A 172 5.96 -25.05 17.24
C LEU A 172 6.20 -26.18 16.23
N THR A 173 7.09 -27.12 16.57
CA THR A 173 7.46 -28.25 15.69
C THR A 173 7.93 -29.47 16.49
N LEU A 174 7.65 -30.67 15.96
CA LEU A 174 8.29 -31.92 16.37
C LEU A 174 9.20 -32.38 15.23
N ALA A 175 10.48 -32.63 15.53
CA ALA A 175 11.42 -33.16 14.55
C ALA A 175 11.60 -34.67 14.72
N ASN A 176 11.36 -35.44 13.65
CA ASN A 176 11.68 -36.87 13.59
C ASN A 176 13.17 -37.05 13.28
N SER A 177 13.79 -38.09 13.84
CA SER A 177 15.22 -38.40 13.61
C SER A 177 15.49 -39.49 12.57
N SER A 178 14.50 -39.93 11.79
CA SER A 178 14.70 -40.94 10.75
C SER A 178 14.30 -40.41 9.36
N HIS A 179 15.23 -40.54 8.42
CA HIS A 179 14.96 -40.47 6.98
C HIS A 179 14.02 -41.63 6.59
N SER A 180 12.71 -41.45 6.70
CA SER A 180 11.72 -42.22 5.94
C SER A 180 10.36 -41.53 5.98
N ASP A 181 9.76 -41.36 4.81
CA ASP A 181 8.50 -40.67 4.51
C ASP A 181 7.24 -41.29 5.15
N GLN A 182 7.16 -41.32 6.47
CA GLN A 182 5.90 -41.61 7.18
C GLN A 182 5.66 -40.56 8.27
N TYR A 183 4.72 -39.66 7.98
CA TYR A 183 4.15 -38.68 8.89
C TYR A 183 3.29 -39.42 9.92
N ILE A 184 3.78 -39.59 11.15
CA ILE A 184 2.96 -40.03 12.28
C ILE A 184 2.72 -38.82 13.17
N ASP A 185 1.46 -38.43 13.33
CA ASP A 185 1.04 -37.33 14.21
C ASP A 185 1.37 -37.67 15.68
N CYS A 186 2.47 -37.13 16.23
CA CYS A 186 2.72 -37.08 17.70
C CYS A 186 1.69 -36.15 18.42
N LEU A 187 0.64 -35.66 17.75
CA LEU A 187 -0.22 -34.52 18.13
C LEU A 187 -1.60 -34.87 18.73
N GLN A 188 -1.95 -36.14 18.95
CA GLN A 188 -3.33 -36.49 19.29
C GLN A 188 -3.78 -36.17 20.74
N TYR A 189 -2.93 -35.59 21.60
CA TYR A 189 -3.24 -35.45 23.03
C TYR A 189 -2.99 -34.07 23.68
N ILE A 190 -2.53 -33.05 22.95
CA ILE A 190 -2.10 -31.77 23.55
C ILE A 190 -2.92 -30.60 23.01
N ASN A 191 -3.78 -30.02 23.87
CA ASN A 191 -4.53 -28.79 23.54
C ASN A 191 -3.57 -27.58 23.50
N PRO A 192 -3.79 -26.59 22.61
CA PRO A 192 -2.86 -25.48 22.44
C PRO A 192 -3.13 -24.42 23.51
N ILE A 193 -2.53 -24.60 24.69
CA ILE A 193 -2.08 -23.61 25.71
C ILE A 193 -1.82 -24.45 26.98
N GLU A 194 -0.58 -24.85 27.20
CA GLU A 194 -0.20 -25.68 28.35
C GLU A 194 0.80 -24.94 29.25
N THR A 195 0.55 -24.98 30.55
CA THR A 195 1.42 -24.42 31.59
C THR A 195 2.43 -25.48 32.04
N PHE A 196 3.72 -25.16 31.86
CA PHE A 196 4.84 -25.97 32.33
C PHE A 196 5.45 -25.31 33.56
N SER A 197 5.85 -26.10 34.56
CA SER A 197 6.70 -25.64 35.66
C SER A 197 8.13 -26.10 35.41
N ILE A 198 9.06 -25.15 35.36
CA ILE A 198 10.47 -25.39 35.07
C ILE A 198 11.26 -25.20 36.36
N GLU A 199 12.06 -26.20 36.74
CA GLU A 199 12.91 -26.21 37.91
C GLU A 199 14.39 -26.16 37.47
N LYS A 200 15.14 -25.21 38.01
CA LYS A 200 16.58 -25.02 37.72
C LYS A 200 17.39 -26.10 38.43
N ARG A 201 18.19 -26.88 37.68
CA ARG A 201 19.16 -27.84 38.23
C ARG A 201 20.58 -27.40 37.85
N GLU A 202 21.36 -26.93 38.82
CA GLU A 202 22.71 -26.40 38.56
C GLU A 202 23.75 -27.49 38.37
N VAL A 203 24.39 -27.53 37.19
CA VAL A 203 25.69 -28.18 36.88
C VAL A 203 26.18 -27.53 35.56
N LYS A 204 27.40 -27.04 35.29
CA LYS A 204 28.80 -27.26 35.73
C LYS A 204 29.61 -25.95 35.55
N ASN A 205 30.65 -25.75 36.37
CA ASN A 205 31.48 -24.53 36.56
C ASN A 205 32.25 -23.91 35.36
N ASN A 206 31.94 -24.20 34.08
CA ASN A 206 32.76 -23.70 32.96
C ASN A 206 32.01 -23.25 31.69
N THR A 207 30.68 -23.13 31.74
CA THR A 207 29.87 -22.61 30.62
C THR A 207 28.66 -21.86 31.16
N ASP A 208 28.30 -20.70 30.59
CA ASP A 208 27.12 -19.86 30.95
C ASP A 208 25.74 -20.54 30.72
N LEU A 209 25.72 -21.86 30.51
CA LEU A 209 24.56 -22.67 30.17
C LEU A 209 24.08 -23.45 31.41
N CYS A 210 22.82 -23.27 31.77
CA CYS A 210 22.14 -24.00 32.84
C CYS A 210 21.23 -25.09 32.27
N HIS A 211 21.18 -26.23 32.97
CA HIS A 211 20.25 -27.32 32.68
C HIS A 211 18.95 -27.13 33.47
N TYR A 212 17.81 -27.21 32.78
CA TYR A 212 16.50 -27.04 33.39
C TYR A 212 15.68 -28.31 33.25
N LYS A 213 15.04 -28.71 34.35
CA LYS A 213 14.10 -29.83 34.39
C LYS A 213 12.67 -29.28 34.23
N VAL A 214 11.90 -29.86 33.32
CA VAL A 214 10.56 -29.37 32.97
C VAL A 214 9.52 -30.35 33.44
N PHE A 215 8.51 -29.84 34.13
CA PHE A 215 7.36 -30.59 34.60
C PHE A 215 6.08 -30.05 33.96
N TYR A 216 5.23 -30.95 33.51
CA TYR A 216 3.92 -30.64 32.98
C TYR A 216 2.92 -30.48 34.14
N LYS A 217 2.12 -29.40 34.12
CA LYS A 217 1.11 -29.13 35.15
C LYS A 217 -0.27 -29.07 34.51
N ASN A 218 -0.98 -30.19 34.52
CA ASN A 218 -2.41 -30.27 34.20
C ASN A 218 -3.22 -30.27 35.51
N GLY A 219 -4.43 -29.70 35.51
CA GLY A 219 -5.35 -29.77 36.65
C GLY A 219 -5.82 -31.20 36.99
N SER A 220 -5.37 -32.21 36.23
CA SER A 220 -5.51 -33.63 36.51
C SER A 220 -4.20 -34.21 37.04
N THR A 221 -4.26 -34.96 38.15
CA THR A 221 -3.13 -35.52 38.90
C THR A 221 -2.34 -36.64 38.19
N LYS A 222 -2.55 -36.86 36.89
CA LYS A 222 -1.78 -37.82 36.08
C LYS A 222 -0.74 -37.07 35.25
N SER A 223 0.54 -37.33 35.53
CA SER A 223 1.65 -36.88 34.68
C SER A 223 1.58 -37.63 33.35
N ILE A 224 1.18 -36.95 32.28
CA ILE A 224 1.33 -37.48 30.92
C ILE A 224 2.83 -37.42 30.59
N THR A 225 3.42 -38.57 30.27
CA THR A 225 4.81 -38.69 29.82
C THR A 225 4.89 -38.28 28.35
N LEU A 226 5.26 -37.02 28.07
CA LEU A 226 5.52 -36.53 26.70
C LEU A 226 6.68 -37.26 25.99
N CYS A 227 7.44 -38.10 26.71
CA CYS A 227 8.65 -38.78 26.23
C CYS A 227 8.50 -40.31 26.10
N ASP A 228 7.29 -40.83 25.85
CA ASP A 228 7.00 -42.27 25.94
C ASP A 228 6.98 -43.05 24.61
N THR A 229 7.74 -42.61 23.61
CA THR A 229 7.93 -43.40 22.37
C THR A 229 9.34 -43.20 21.82
N GLU A 230 9.96 -44.26 21.28
CA GLU A 230 11.31 -44.26 20.71
C GLU A 230 11.51 -43.32 19.49
N LEU A 231 10.48 -42.56 19.08
CA LEU A 231 10.41 -41.83 17.82
C LEU A 231 10.55 -40.29 17.91
N CYS A 232 10.13 -39.63 19.00
CA CYS A 232 10.11 -38.15 19.08
C CYS A 232 11.32 -37.62 19.91
N LYS A 233 12.34 -37.00 19.28
CA LYS A 233 13.68 -36.75 19.90
C LYS A 233 14.13 -35.28 20.10
N PRO A 234 13.55 -34.27 19.44
CA PRO A 234 13.46 -32.93 20.06
C PRO A 234 12.12 -32.22 19.81
N ILE A 235 11.58 -31.57 20.85
CA ILE A 235 10.36 -30.74 20.78
C ILE A 235 10.77 -29.27 20.83
N GLN A 236 10.39 -28.47 19.84
CA GLN A 236 10.56 -27.01 19.89
C GLN A 236 9.27 -26.35 20.38
N MET A 237 9.38 -25.54 21.43
CA MET A 237 8.24 -24.78 21.95
C MET A 237 8.61 -23.29 22.10
N ASP A 238 7.64 -22.42 21.82
CA ASP A 238 7.69 -21.01 22.17
C ASP A 238 7.15 -20.82 23.58
N CYS A 239 8.02 -20.42 24.49
CA CYS A 239 7.72 -20.25 25.90
C CYS A 239 7.56 -18.77 26.25
N THR A 240 6.43 -18.43 26.88
CA THR A 240 6.12 -17.07 27.35
C THR A 240 6.56 -16.86 28.80
N PHE A 241 7.53 -15.97 28.99
CA PHE A 241 8.11 -15.58 30.26
C PHE A 241 7.53 -14.25 30.75
N ASN A 242 7.58 -14.02 32.07
CA ASN A 242 7.35 -12.69 32.62
C ASN A 242 8.47 -11.76 32.13
N PRO A 243 8.14 -10.68 31.39
CA PRO A 243 9.16 -9.82 30.78
C PRO A 243 9.97 -9.07 31.83
N SER A 244 11.27 -8.90 31.58
CA SER A 244 12.07 -7.90 32.28
C SER A 244 11.58 -6.49 31.92
N SER A 245 11.55 -5.58 32.90
CA SER A 245 11.15 -4.18 32.70
C SER A 245 11.97 -3.49 31.60
N GLU A 246 13.27 -3.75 31.54
CA GLU A 246 14.22 -3.21 30.55
C GLU A 246 13.92 -3.64 29.11
N CYS A 247 13.43 -4.88 28.88
CA CYS A 247 13.05 -5.33 27.53
C CYS A 247 11.84 -4.56 27.01
N ASN A 248 10.84 -4.32 27.88
CA ASN A 248 9.64 -3.58 27.50
C ASN A 248 9.95 -2.12 27.15
N GLU A 249 10.87 -1.47 27.86
CA GLU A 249 11.31 -0.11 27.54
C GLU A 249 12.03 -0.05 26.20
N ASN A 250 13.00 -0.95 25.96
CA ASN A 250 13.70 -1.04 24.68
C ASN A 250 12.73 -1.32 23.53
N ARG A 251 11.76 -2.21 23.71
CA ARG A 251 10.73 -2.49 22.71
C ARG A 251 9.87 -1.26 22.39
N ARG A 252 9.42 -0.54 23.42
CA ARG A 252 8.62 0.70 23.24
C ARG A 252 9.41 1.75 22.47
N LEU A 253 10.68 1.94 22.81
CA LEU A 253 11.58 2.86 22.11
C LEU A 253 11.73 2.47 20.63
N TRP A 254 11.98 1.20 20.32
CA TRP A 254 12.06 0.75 18.92
C TRP A 254 10.74 0.89 18.17
N ILE A 255 9.59 0.60 18.79
CA ILE A 255 8.27 0.85 18.17
C ILE A 255 8.13 2.32 17.76
N VAL A 256 8.52 3.26 18.62
CA VAL A 256 8.47 4.70 18.30
C VAL A 256 9.44 5.05 17.17
N ILE A 257 10.67 4.56 17.21
CA ILE A 257 11.67 4.80 16.14
C ILE A 257 11.16 4.27 14.79
N TYR A 258 10.68 3.04 14.72
CA TYR A 258 10.10 2.48 13.50
C TYR A 258 8.91 3.30 13.02
N GLY A 259 8.03 3.74 13.92
CA GLY A 259 6.91 4.62 13.57
C GLY A 259 7.36 5.94 12.93
N ILE A 260 8.41 6.57 13.47
CA ILE A 260 9.00 7.79 12.89
C ILE A 260 9.63 7.51 11.52
N LEU A 261 10.41 6.43 11.39
CA LEU A 261 11.03 6.05 10.11
C LEU A 261 9.98 5.79 9.03
N VAL A 262 8.91 5.04 9.36
CA VAL A 262 7.79 4.77 8.45
C VAL A 262 7.04 6.05 8.08
N ALA A 263 6.86 6.98 9.02
CA ALA A 263 6.24 8.27 8.74
C ALA A 263 7.08 9.13 7.79
N LEU A 264 8.40 9.18 8.01
CA LEU A 264 9.30 9.97 7.19
C LEU A 264 9.51 9.38 5.78
N ILE A 265 9.61 8.05 5.64
CA ILE A 265 9.76 7.41 4.32
C ILE A 265 8.51 7.62 3.46
N ASN A 266 7.32 7.41 4.03
CA ASN A 266 6.04 7.64 3.35
C ASN A 266 5.83 9.12 3.01
N MET A 267 6.21 10.03 3.92
CA MET A 267 6.19 11.47 3.67
C MET A 267 7.10 11.83 2.50
N SER A 268 8.34 11.34 2.51
CA SER A 268 9.32 11.61 1.46
C SER A 268 8.84 11.06 0.10
N PHE A 269 8.28 9.84 0.10
CA PHE A 269 7.71 9.23 -1.08
C PHE A 269 6.57 10.09 -1.68
N THR A 270 5.57 10.43 -0.87
CA THR A 270 4.40 11.21 -1.30
C THR A 270 4.79 12.61 -1.80
N ILE A 271 5.74 13.28 -1.13
CA ILE A 271 6.17 14.63 -1.53
C ILE A 271 6.97 14.59 -2.82
N SER A 272 7.90 13.64 -2.94
CA SER A 272 8.71 13.47 -4.15
C SER A 272 7.84 13.17 -5.37
N TYR A 273 6.83 12.32 -5.22
CA TYR A 273 5.82 12.06 -6.25
C TYR A 273 5.15 13.36 -6.74
N ARG A 274 4.73 14.24 -5.82
CA ARG A 274 4.05 15.50 -6.18
C ARG A 274 4.99 16.48 -6.88
N LEU A 275 6.24 16.59 -6.40
CA LEU A 275 7.25 17.44 -7.02
C LEU A 275 7.60 16.94 -8.43
N PHE A 276 7.63 15.62 -8.65
CA PHE A 276 7.75 15.05 -9.99
C PHE A 276 6.62 15.49 -10.92
N ASP A 277 5.37 15.40 -10.47
CA ASP A 277 4.23 15.85 -11.28
C ASP A 277 4.33 17.33 -11.62
N ILE A 278 4.76 18.19 -10.68
CA ILE A 278 4.99 19.62 -10.93
C ILE A 278 6.07 19.81 -12.02
N ILE A 279 7.21 19.13 -11.89
CA ILE A 279 8.33 19.24 -12.84
C ILE A 279 7.92 18.76 -14.24
N VAL A 280 7.18 17.65 -14.33
CA VAL A 280 6.73 17.10 -15.62
C VAL A 280 5.71 18.03 -16.27
N VAL A 281 4.74 18.55 -15.50
CA VAL A 281 3.76 19.52 -16.00
C VAL A 281 4.45 20.75 -16.56
N ASP A 282 5.41 21.33 -15.83
CA ASP A 282 6.19 22.49 -16.26
C ASP A 282 6.89 22.22 -17.60
N LEU A 283 7.63 21.12 -17.71
CA LEU A 283 8.36 20.74 -18.92
C LEU A 283 7.44 20.46 -20.10
N THR A 284 6.29 19.82 -19.86
CA THR A 284 5.30 19.53 -20.90
C THR A 284 4.63 20.80 -21.41
N HIS A 285 4.40 21.79 -20.54
CA HIS A 285 3.87 23.09 -20.92
C HIS A 285 4.91 23.90 -21.71
N GLU A 286 6.18 23.92 -21.27
CA GLU A 286 7.26 24.62 -21.97
C GLU A 286 7.48 24.08 -23.39
N HIS A 287 7.37 22.76 -23.58
CA HIS A 287 7.68 22.11 -24.88
C HIS A 287 6.42 21.65 -25.64
N ASN A 288 5.22 22.10 -25.24
CA ASN A 288 3.92 21.74 -25.82
C ASN A 288 3.77 20.23 -26.11
N ASN A 289 4.01 19.41 -25.08
CA ASN A 289 3.97 17.95 -25.17
C ASN A 289 2.90 17.38 -24.23
N ASP A 290 2.45 16.15 -24.48
CA ASP A 290 1.39 15.52 -23.69
C ASP A 290 1.92 15.04 -22.32
N PHE A 291 1.36 15.55 -21.23
CA PHE A 291 1.62 15.05 -19.86
C PHE A 291 1.38 13.54 -19.73
N GLY A 292 0.27 13.05 -20.30
CA GLY A 292 -0.08 11.63 -20.28
C GLY A 292 0.97 10.73 -20.93
N ARG A 293 1.65 11.19 -21.99
CA ARG A 293 2.72 10.41 -22.65
C ARG A 293 3.96 10.27 -21.79
N GLN A 294 4.27 11.28 -20.97
CA GLN A 294 5.38 11.18 -20.02
C GLN A 294 5.04 10.21 -18.88
N ARG A 295 3.79 10.24 -18.43
CA ARG A 295 3.29 9.41 -17.34
C ARG A 295 3.34 7.90 -17.60
N VAL A 296 3.35 7.47 -18.86
CA VAL A 296 3.54 6.05 -19.22
C VAL A 296 4.83 5.47 -18.63
N TRP A 297 5.91 6.26 -18.58
CA TRP A 297 7.19 5.80 -18.02
C TRP A 297 7.13 5.55 -16.52
N SER A 298 6.30 6.31 -15.79
CA SER A 298 6.00 6.03 -14.38
C SER A 298 5.33 4.66 -14.22
N ILE A 299 4.35 4.34 -15.07
CA ILE A 299 3.62 3.06 -15.03
C ILE A 299 4.56 1.90 -15.34
N LEU A 300 5.44 2.05 -16.34
CA LEU A 300 6.48 1.06 -16.65
C LEU A 300 7.45 0.87 -15.47
N GLY A 301 7.80 1.93 -14.76
CA GLY A 301 8.61 1.87 -13.54
C GLY A 301 7.93 1.06 -12.44
N SER A 302 6.67 1.40 -12.13
CA SER A 302 5.85 0.67 -11.15
C SER A 302 5.64 -0.80 -11.52
N PHE A 303 5.54 -1.11 -12.81
CA PHE A 303 5.47 -2.48 -13.31
C PHE A 303 6.77 -3.25 -13.09
N CYS A 304 7.91 -2.68 -13.48
CA CYS A 304 9.20 -3.40 -13.48
C CYS A 304 9.85 -3.48 -12.10
N GLY A 305 9.74 -2.43 -11.28
CA GLY A 305 10.47 -2.32 -10.01
C GLY A 305 10.19 -3.46 -9.02
N PRO A 306 8.94 -3.65 -8.57
CA PRO A 306 8.60 -4.67 -7.57
C PRO A 306 8.95 -6.11 -7.99
N PRO A 307 8.71 -6.56 -9.23
CA PRO A 307 9.17 -7.87 -9.71
C PRO A 307 10.69 -8.03 -9.69
N ILE A 308 11.45 -7.00 -10.09
CA ILE A 308 12.92 -7.04 -10.07
C ILE A 308 13.42 -7.25 -8.63
N ALA A 309 12.92 -6.46 -7.68
CA ALA A 309 13.27 -6.63 -6.27
C ALA A 309 12.85 -8.01 -5.73
N GLY A 310 11.66 -8.49 -6.11
CA GLY A 310 11.16 -9.81 -5.70
C GLY A 310 11.98 -10.97 -6.25
N PHE A 311 12.47 -10.85 -7.48
CA PHE A 311 13.37 -11.83 -8.09
C PHE A 311 14.71 -11.89 -7.36
N LEU A 312 15.30 -10.73 -7.06
CA LEU A 312 16.55 -10.65 -6.29
C LEU A 312 16.40 -11.23 -4.87
N LEU A 313 15.27 -10.95 -4.21
CA LEU A 313 14.94 -11.54 -2.91
C LEU A 313 14.78 -13.06 -2.98
N HIS A 314 14.08 -13.55 -4.00
CA HIS A 314 13.87 -14.98 -4.19
C HIS A 314 15.20 -15.74 -4.37
N GLY A 315 16.10 -15.23 -5.21
CA GLY A 315 17.41 -15.84 -5.44
C GLY A 315 18.26 -15.99 -4.17
N ILE A 316 18.25 -14.98 -3.29
CA ILE A 316 19.05 -15.01 -2.05
C ILE A 316 18.40 -15.84 -0.95
N ASN A 317 17.07 -15.80 -0.83
CA ASN A 317 16.36 -16.61 0.17
C ASN A 317 16.43 -18.12 -0.12
N ILE A 318 16.73 -18.53 -1.36
CA ILE A 318 17.04 -19.94 -1.67
C ILE A 318 18.40 -20.35 -1.07
N THR A 319 19.34 -19.41 -0.96
CA THR A 319 20.72 -19.68 -0.50
C THR A 319 20.93 -19.51 1.01
N GLY A 320 20.00 -18.84 1.71
CA GLY A 320 20.11 -18.55 3.14
C GLY A 320 18.88 -19.02 3.93
N ASN A 321 19.10 -19.57 5.14
CA ASN A 321 18.03 -20.06 6.01
C ASN A 321 17.13 -18.94 6.60
N GLU A 322 17.51 -17.67 6.50
CA GLU A 322 16.72 -16.54 7.02
C GLU A 322 16.33 -15.56 5.92
N LYS A 323 15.03 -15.21 5.86
CA LYS A 323 14.52 -14.20 4.92
C LYS A 323 15.15 -12.84 5.19
N ARG A 324 15.76 -12.24 4.16
CA ARG A 324 16.40 -10.91 4.26
C ARG A 324 15.85 -9.94 3.22
N TYR A 325 15.08 -8.94 3.64
CA TYR A 325 14.57 -7.87 2.76
C TYR A 325 15.60 -6.78 2.42
N THR A 326 16.84 -6.90 2.89
CA THR A 326 17.92 -5.93 2.65
C THR A 326 18.06 -5.58 1.17
N MET A 327 17.90 -6.56 0.28
CA MET A 327 18.03 -6.35 -1.17
C MET A 327 16.90 -5.50 -1.76
N ALA A 328 15.69 -5.55 -1.21
CA ALA A 328 14.62 -4.65 -1.66
C ALA A 328 15.01 -3.20 -1.38
N PHE A 329 15.50 -2.90 -0.17
CA PHE A 329 15.95 -1.55 0.19
C PHE A 329 17.17 -1.10 -0.63
N ILE A 330 18.15 -1.97 -0.87
CA ILE A 330 19.30 -1.65 -1.74
C ILE A 330 18.82 -1.33 -3.15
N THR A 331 17.93 -2.15 -3.72
CA THR A 331 17.37 -1.94 -5.06
C THR A 331 16.61 -0.62 -5.14
N THR A 332 15.81 -0.29 -4.11
CA THR A 332 15.13 0.99 -3.95
C THR A 332 16.10 2.18 -3.94
N ILE A 333 17.22 2.09 -3.21
CA ILE A 333 18.26 3.13 -3.17
C ILE A 333 18.89 3.31 -4.57
N VAL A 334 19.26 2.21 -5.24
CA VAL A 334 19.86 2.24 -6.58
C VAL A 334 18.93 2.95 -7.56
N PHE A 335 17.65 2.58 -7.61
CA PHE A 335 16.67 3.26 -8.48
C PHE A 335 16.47 4.74 -8.10
N THR A 336 16.50 5.08 -6.80
CA THR A 336 16.41 6.48 -6.37
C THR A 336 17.61 7.30 -6.83
N LEU A 337 18.82 6.75 -6.77
CA LEU A 337 20.04 7.39 -7.26
C LEU A 337 20.02 7.56 -8.79
N LEU A 338 19.60 6.52 -9.53
CA LEU A 338 19.43 6.60 -10.99
C LEU A 338 18.41 7.67 -11.40
N SER A 339 17.32 7.80 -10.62
CA SER A 339 16.34 8.87 -10.79
C SER A 339 16.96 10.25 -10.59
N ALA A 340 17.73 10.42 -9.51
CA ALA A 340 18.42 11.68 -9.20
C ALA A 340 19.41 12.09 -10.30
N LEU A 341 20.22 11.13 -10.77
CA LEU A 341 21.19 11.32 -11.85
C LEU A 341 20.51 11.72 -13.17
N SER A 342 19.37 11.09 -13.48
CA SER A 342 18.60 11.40 -14.68
C SER A 342 17.98 12.80 -14.61
N LEU A 343 17.41 13.19 -13.45
CA LEU A 343 16.87 14.53 -13.25
C LEU A 343 17.93 15.63 -13.23
N TRP A 344 19.18 15.30 -12.89
CA TRP A 344 20.26 16.29 -12.82
C TRP A 344 20.39 17.11 -14.11
N GLN A 345 20.16 16.49 -15.26
CA GLN A 345 20.27 17.11 -16.59
C GLN A 345 19.09 18.05 -16.95
N VAL A 346 18.00 18.01 -16.18
CA VAL A 346 16.76 18.74 -16.51
C VAL A 346 16.80 20.15 -15.96
N LYS A 347 16.58 21.16 -16.81
CA LYS A 347 16.38 22.56 -16.40
C LYS A 347 14.89 22.79 -16.19
N THR A 348 14.50 23.33 -15.04
CA THR A 348 13.10 23.60 -14.68
C THR A 348 12.89 25.10 -14.58
N LYS A 349 11.77 25.63 -15.10
CA LYS A 349 11.45 27.07 -14.99
C LYS A 349 10.31 27.31 -14.00
N LEU A 350 10.22 28.57 -13.60
CA LEU A 350 9.51 29.05 -12.43
C LEU A 350 8.03 29.28 -12.74
N TYR A 351 7.12 28.79 -11.89
CA TYR A 351 5.75 29.27 -11.83
C TYR A 351 5.47 29.92 -10.47
N LYS A 352 4.86 31.12 -10.49
CA LYS A 352 4.38 31.80 -9.29
C LYS A 352 2.94 31.35 -9.00
N PRO A 353 2.61 30.99 -7.75
CA PRO A 353 1.27 30.55 -7.40
C PRO A 353 0.24 31.67 -7.56
N SER A 354 -0.93 31.31 -8.09
CA SER A 354 -2.12 32.17 -8.12
C SER A 354 -2.73 32.25 -6.72
N ALA A 355 -2.92 33.47 -6.22
CA ALA A 355 -3.38 33.74 -4.88
C ALA A 355 -4.91 33.80 -4.76
N LYS A 356 -5.38 33.33 -3.59
CA LYS A 356 -6.66 33.58 -2.90
C LYS A 356 -7.93 33.14 -3.62
N MET A 357 -8.63 32.12 -3.08
CA MET A 357 -10.11 32.06 -3.16
C MET A 357 -10.76 30.96 -2.29
N TRP A 358 -10.79 31.13 -0.96
CA TRP A 358 -11.60 30.26 -0.08
C TRP A 358 -13.11 30.56 -0.15
N ARG A 359 -13.51 31.78 -0.51
CA ARG A 359 -14.93 32.16 -0.67
C ARG A 359 -15.65 31.44 -1.82
N LYS A 360 -14.96 31.12 -2.93
CA LYS A 360 -15.56 30.36 -4.06
C LYS A 360 -15.65 28.85 -3.78
N ALA A 361 -14.84 28.32 -2.87
CA ALA A 361 -14.92 26.91 -2.45
C ALA A 361 -16.18 26.61 -1.62
N LEU A 362 -16.64 27.56 -0.79
CA LEU A 362 -17.83 27.42 0.05
C LEU A 362 -19.15 27.30 -0.74
N VAL A 363 -19.20 27.83 -1.97
CA VAL A 363 -20.39 27.73 -2.84
C VAL A 363 -20.53 26.31 -3.42
N LEU A 364 -19.42 25.59 -3.61
CA LEU A 364 -19.41 24.23 -4.16
C LEU A 364 -19.99 23.19 -3.19
N GLY A 365 -19.79 23.38 -1.88
CA GLY A 365 -20.28 22.48 -0.83
C GLY A 365 -21.80 22.45 -0.62
N LYS A 366 -22.56 23.32 -1.28
CA LYS A 366 -24.03 23.37 -1.17
C LYS A 366 -24.77 22.37 -2.07
N LYS A 367 -24.08 21.75 -3.04
CA LYS A 367 -24.70 20.82 -4.00
C LYS A 367 -24.57 19.37 -3.53
N LEU A 368 -25.69 18.64 -3.45
CA LEU A 368 -25.72 17.20 -3.12
C LEU A 368 -24.80 16.36 -4.02
N GLU A 369 -24.70 16.72 -5.31
CA GLU A 369 -23.83 16.02 -6.28
C GLU A 369 -22.35 16.05 -5.87
N VAL A 370 -21.89 17.12 -5.21
CA VAL A 370 -20.51 17.26 -4.74
C VAL A 370 -20.24 16.36 -3.55
N TRP A 371 -21.20 16.19 -2.65
CA TRP A 371 -21.06 15.27 -1.52
C TRP A 371 -21.04 13.81 -1.95
N LEU A 372 -21.86 13.43 -2.95
CA LEU A 372 -21.76 12.11 -3.58
C LEU A 372 -20.40 11.92 -4.26
N PHE A 373 -19.88 12.94 -4.92
CA PHE A 373 -18.54 12.86 -5.48
C PHE A 373 -17.45 12.72 -4.41
N VAL A 374 -17.54 13.44 -3.29
CA VAL A 374 -16.61 13.30 -2.15
C VAL A 374 -16.69 11.89 -1.55
N LEU A 375 -17.89 11.35 -1.38
CA LEU A 375 -18.08 10.00 -0.86
C LEU A 375 -17.53 8.92 -1.81
N LEU A 376 -17.67 9.13 -3.13
CA LEU A 376 -17.02 8.29 -4.15
C LEU A 376 -15.50 8.28 -3.96
N LEU A 377 -14.88 9.46 -3.82
CA LEU A 377 -13.44 9.59 -3.58
C LEU A 377 -13.03 8.86 -2.30
N MET A 378 -13.85 8.91 -1.25
CA MET A 378 -13.59 8.24 0.01
C MET A 378 -13.67 6.72 -0.09
N VAL A 379 -14.70 6.17 -0.75
CA VAL A 379 -14.87 4.71 -0.92
C VAL A 379 -13.73 4.13 -1.77
N MET A 380 -13.48 4.74 -2.93
CA MET A 380 -12.41 4.30 -3.84
C MET A 380 -11.03 4.51 -3.23
N GLY A 381 -10.83 5.63 -2.53
CA GLY A 381 -9.58 5.93 -1.81
C GLY A 381 -9.31 4.93 -0.69
N SER A 382 -10.35 4.49 0.01
CA SER A 382 -10.21 3.52 1.09
C SER A 382 -9.83 2.13 0.56
N CYS A 383 -10.41 1.72 -0.58
CA CYS A 383 -10.05 0.46 -1.22
C CYS A 383 -8.59 0.47 -1.75
N TYR A 384 -8.18 1.60 -2.36
CA TYR A 384 -6.79 1.81 -2.75
C TYR A 384 -5.83 1.75 -1.56
N GLY A 385 -6.14 2.49 -0.48
CA GLY A 385 -5.34 2.50 0.74
C GLY A 385 -5.23 1.11 1.35
N PHE A 386 -6.33 0.36 1.38
CA PHE A 386 -6.37 -0.97 1.97
C PHE A 386 -5.45 -1.94 1.23
N ARG A 387 -5.52 -1.90 -0.10
CA ARG A 387 -4.61 -2.66 -0.97
C ARG A 387 -3.15 -2.28 -0.71
N ALA A 388 -2.84 -0.98 -0.65
CA ALA A 388 -1.47 -0.50 -0.46
C ALA A 388 -0.88 -0.93 0.89
N ILE A 389 -1.66 -0.87 1.98
CA ILE A 389 -1.17 -1.15 3.34
C ILE A 389 -1.20 -2.66 3.65
N TYR A 390 -2.31 -3.33 3.37
CA TYR A 390 -2.55 -4.72 3.82
C TYR A 390 -2.40 -5.76 2.71
N GLY A 391 -2.34 -5.36 1.43
CA GLY A 391 -2.32 -6.29 0.29
C GLY A 391 -1.15 -7.27 0.35
N SER A 392 0.09 -6.77 0.46
CA SER A 392 1.28 -7.62 0.56
C SER A 392 1.27 -8.48 1.82
N TRP A 393 0.78 -7.95 2.94
CA TRP A 393 0.69 -8.69 4.20
C TRP A 393 -0.26 -9.88 4.10
N TYR A 394 -1.41 -9.67 3.46
CA TYR A 394 -2.43 -10.69 3.24
C TYR A 394 -1.94 -11.77 2.29
N LEU A 395 -1.38 -11.38 1.13
CA LEU A 395 -0.84 -12.32 0.15
C LEU A 395 0.30 -13.17 0.75
N GLN A 396 1.18 -12.56 1.53
CA GLN A 396 2.21 -13.32 2.23
C GLN A 396 1.61 -14.27 3.30
N GLY A 397 0.51 -13.88 3.94
CA GLY A 397 -0.22 -14.71 4.91
C GLY A 397 -0.80 -15.99 4.31
N ILE A 398 -1.17 -15.98 3.03
CA ILE A 398 -1.65 -17.16 2.29
C ILE A 398 -0.53 -17.92 1.55
N GLY A 399 0.74 -17.61 1.83
CA GLY A 399 1.90 -18.33 1.29
C GLY A 399 2.48 -17.77 -0.02
N ALA A 400 2.18 -16.53 -0.41
CA ALA A 400 2.82 -15.92 -1.57
C ALA A 400 4.35 -15.78 -1.39
N THR A 401 5.11 -16.09 -2.44
CA THR A 401 6.55 -15.82 -2.50
C THR A 401 6.80 -14.32 -2.71
N ASP A 402 7.99 -13.84 -2.34
CA ASP A 402 8.36 -12.43 -2.48
C ASP A 402 8.29 -11.97 -3.96
N LEU A 403 8.70 -12.83 -4.89
CA LEU A 403 8.57 -12.59 -6.33
C LEU A 403 7.09 -12.44 -6.74
N LEU A 404 6.19 -13.29 -6.22
CA LEU A 404 4.78 -13.23 -6.55
C LEU A 404 4.12 -11.93 -6.03
N LEU A 405 4.54 -11.42 -4.86
CA LEU A 405 4.09 -10.11 -4.37
C LEU A 405 4.46 -9.00 -5.36
N GLY A 406 5.72 -9.00 -5.82
CA GLY A 406 6.20 -8.05 -6.82
C GLY A 406 5.47 -8.15 -8.15
N VAL A 407 5.30 -9.36 -8.68
CA VAL A 407 4.60 -9.62 -9.96
C VAL A 407 3.12 -9.23 -9.88
N ALA A 408 2.42 -9.62 -8.82
CA ALA A 408 1.01 -9.25 -8.64
C ALA A 408 0.83 -7.72 -8.61
N ARG A 409 1.71 -7.01 -7.90
CA ARG A 409 1.69 -5.54 -7.89
C ARG A 409 1.94 -4.96 -9.28
N GLY A 410 3.03 -5.37 -9.92
CA GLY A 410 3.44 -4.78 -11.21
C GLY A 410 2.42 -5.04 -12.32
N MET A 411 1.84 -6.23 -12.40
CA MET A 411 0.88 -6.57 -13.46
C MET A 411 -0.38 -5.68 -13.42
N SER A 412 -0.79 -5.23 -12.24
CA SER A 412 -1.93 -4.30 -12.10
C SER A 412 -1.76 -2.99 -12.88
N ASP A 413 -0.53 -2.53 -13.06
CA ASP A 413 -0.19 -1.30 -13.77
C ASP A 413 -0.15 -1.51 -15.29
N VAL A 414 0.33 -2.66 -15.76
CA VAL A 414 0.39 -3.01 -17.20
C VAL A 414 -1.01 -3.11 -17.78
N TYR A 415 -1.91 -3.80 -17.09
CA TYR A 415 -3.27 -3.97 -17.56
C TYR A 415 -4.00 -2.62 -17.73
N GLY A 416 -3.61 -1.60 -16.96
CA GLY A 416 -4.17 -0.25 -17.04
C GLY A 416 -3.77 0.53 -18.30
N LEU A 417 -2.64 0.20 -18.96
CA LEU A 417 -2.08 0.99 -20.06
C LEU A 417 -3.00 1.12 -21.29
N PRO A 418 -3.61 0.04 -21.83
CA PRO A 418 -4.51 0.15 -22.99
C PRO A 418 -5.74 1.02 -22.70
N PHE A 419 -6.25 0.93 -21.47
CA PHE A 419 -7.43 1.69 -21.02
C PHE A 419 -7.10 3.15 -20.75
N LEU A 420 -5.89 3.45 -20.25
CA LEU A 420 -5.41 4.81 -20.12
C LEU A 420 -5.30 5.48 -21.50
N TYR A 421 -4.72 4.77 -22.49
CA TYR A 421 -4.58 5.26 -23.86
C TYR A 421 -5.94 5.50 -24.53
N SER A 422 -6.89 4.58 -24.32
CA SER A 422 -8.26 4.69 -24.86
C SER A 422 -9.23 5.49 -23.98
N SER A 423 -8.77 6.12 -22.90
CA SER A 423 -9.63 6.78 -21.90
C SER A 423 -10.57 7.84 -22.49
N LYS A 424 -10.12 8.61 -23.50
CA LYS A 424 -10.95 9.59 -24.21
C LYS A 424 -12.14 8.93 -24.92
N TRP A 425 -11.92 7.79 -25.56
CA TRP A 425 -12.99 7.05 -26.24
C TRP A 425 -14.05 6.59 -25.25
N TRP A 426 -13.62 6.00 -24.12
CA TRP A 426 -14.53 5.57 -23.05
C TRP A 426 -15.32 6.75 -22.49
N ILE A 427 -14.64 7.83 -22.11
CA ILE A 427 -15.27 9.04 -21.57
C ILE A 427 -16.33 9.59 -22.53
N ASN A 428 -16.01 9.71 -23.82
CA ASN A 428 -16.94 10.28 -24.79
C ASN A 428 -18.12 9.34 -25.07
N ARG A 429 -17.92 8.02 -24.97
CA ARG A 429 -18.96 7.03 -25.29
C ARG A 429 -19.97 6.82 -24.16
N ILE A 430 -19.51 6.70 -22.92
CA ILE A 430 -20.36 6.37 -21.76
C ILE A 430 -20.51 7.52 -20.75
N GLY A 431 -19.63 8.52 -20.79
CA GLY A 431 -19.66 9.68 -19.87
C GLY A 431 -19.06 9.39 -18.49
N TYR A 432 -18.59 10.44 -17.83
CA TYR A 432 -17.89 10.37 -16.52
C TYR A 432 -18.70 9.67 -15.43
N ARG A 433 -19.99 9.99 -15.35
CA ARG A 433 -20.88 9.50 -14.28
C ARG A 433 -21.12 7.98 -14.38
N ALA A 434 -21.24 7.45 -15.60
CA ALA A 434 -21.39 6.01 -15.82
C ALA A 434 -20.08 5.27 -15.53
N ILE A 435 -18.93 5.86 -15.91
CA ILE A 435 -17.60 5.30 -15.59
C ILE A 435 -17.46 5.08 -14.10
N PHE A 436 -17.87 6.02 -13.25
CA PHE A 436 -17.81 5.84 -11.79
C PHE A 436 -18.54 4.58 -11.29
N ILE A 437 -19.69 4.23 -11.87
CA ILE A 437 -20.41 3.01 -11.52
C ILE A 437 -19.62 1.77 -11.96
N PHE A 438 -19.12 1.76 -13.20
CA PHE A 438 -18.30 0.65 -13.69
C PHE A 438 -17.04 0.45 -12.83
N CYS A 439 -16.39 1.53 -12.39
CA CYS A 439 -15.23 1.48 -11.52
C CYS A 439 -15.58 0.89 -10.14
N LEU A 440 -16.71 1.30 -9.54
CA LEU A 440 -17.17 0.78 -8.25
C LEU A 440 -17.50 -0.72 -8.33
N LEU A 441 -18.17 -1.15 -9.41
CA LEU A 441 -18.46 -2.56 -9.66
C LEU A 441 -17.17 -3.37 -9.86
N GLY A 442 -16.22 -2.86 -10.65
CA GLY A 442 -14.91 -3.49 -10.82
C GLY A 442 -14.14 -3.62 -9.50
N ASN A 443 -14.23 -2.61 -8.63
CA ASN A 443 -13.64 -2.67 -7.30
C ASN A 443 -14.35 -3.68 -6.37
N ALA A 444 -15.68 -3.79 -6.45
CA ALA A 444 -16.42 -4.82 -5.71
C ALA A 444 -16.01 -6.24 -6.17
N ILE A 445 -15.92 -6.47 -7.48
CA ILE A 445 -15.47 -7.73 -8.07
C ILE A 445 -14.05 -8.05 -7.59
N TYR A 446 -13.13 -7.09 -7.65
CA TYR A 446 -11.77 -7.23 -7.11
C TYR A 446 -11.77 -7.69 -5.66
N CYS A 447 -12.48 -6.98 -4.78
CA CYS A 447 -12.54 -7.28 -3.35
C CYS A 447 -13.14 -8.67 -3.08
N PHE A 448 -14.26 -9.01 -3.71
CA PHE A 448 -14.85 -10.35 -3.53
C PHE A 448 -13.92 -11.44 -4.03
N SER A 449 -13.29 -11.27 -5.19
CA SER A 449 -12.34 -12.23 -5.77
C SER A 449 -11.15 -12.47 -4.83
N PHE A 450 -10.57 -11.40 -4.26
CA PHE A 450 -9.52 -11.52 -3.24
C PHE A 450 -10.00 -12.23 -1.97
N SER A 451 -11.27 -12.11 -1.58
CA SER A 451 -11.78 -12.81 -0.40
C SER A 451 -11.89 -14.33 -0.56
N PHE A 452 -12.07 -14.79 -1.80
CA PHE A 452 -12.12 -16.23 -2.14
C PHE A 452 -10.74 -16.81 -2.44
N LEU A 453 -9.69 -16.00 -2.37
CA LEU A 453 -8.32 -16.43 -2.67
C LEU A 453 -7.83 -17.43 -1.61
N GLU A 454 -7.60 -18.68 -2.03
CA GLU A 454 -7.05 -19.76 -1.20
C GLU A 454 -5.57 -20.00 -1.48
N VAL A 455 -5.20 -20.02 -2.75
CA VAL A 455 -3.81 -20.08 -3.22
C VAL A 455 -3.39 -18.70 -3.75
N PRO A 456 -2.11 -18.32 -3.67
CA PRO A 456 -1.70 -16.93 -3.93
C PRO A 456 -1.57 -16.56 -5.41
N TRP A 457 -1.31 -17.50 -6.32
CA TRP A 457 -1.02 -17.21 -7.73
C TRP A 457 -2.17 -16.54 -8.53
N PRO A 458 -3.47 -16.82 -8.28
CA PRO A 458 -4.57 -16.15 -8.99
C PRO A 458 -4.63 -14.65 -8.73
N ALA A 459 -3.95 -14.15 -7.69
CA ALA A 459 -3.83 -12.72 -7.41
C ALA A 459 -3.39 -11.94 -8.66
N VAL A 460 -2.46 -12.47 -9.46
CA VAL A 460 -1.96 -11.80 -10.68
C VAL A 460 -3.07 -11.55 -11.71
N ILE A 461 -4.01 -12.48 -11.84
CA ILE A 461 -5.14 -12.35 -12.77
C ILE A 461 -6.23 -11.47 -12.16
N ILE A 462 -6.52 -11.63 -10.86
CA ILE A 462 -7.51 -10.80 -10.17
C ILE A 462 -7.09 -9.32 -10.19
N GLU A 463 -5.79 -9.04 -10.13
CA GLU A 463 -5.22 -7.71 -10.28
C GLU A 463 -5.61 -7.02 -11.61
N SER A 464 -6.03 -7.77 -12.64
CA SER A 464 -6.60 -7.19 -13.87
C SER A 464 -7.97 -6.54 -13.68
N THR A 465 -8.75 -6.90 -12.67
CA THR A 465 -10.05 -6.25 -12.43
C THR A 465 -9.89 -4.81 -11.94
N LEU A 466 -8.69 -4.43 -11.46
CA LEU A 466 -8.35 -3.07 -11.04
C LEU A 466 -8.15 -2.09 -12.20
N ILE A 467 -8.04 -2.57 -13.44
CA ILE A 467 -8.05 -1.71 -14.63
C ILE A 467 -9.21 -0.72 -14.56
N PHE A 468 -10.41 -1.27 -14.31
CA PHE A 468 -11.64 -0.49 -14.18
C PHE A 468 -11.65 0.31 -12.89
N ALA A 469 -11.17 -0.27 -11.80
CA ALA A 469 -11.28 0.36 -10.48
C ALA A 469 -10.40 1.60 -10.33
N TYR A 470 -9.20 1.66 -10.92
CA TYR A 470 -8.21 2.68 -10.53
C TYR A 470 -7.74 3.58 -11.68
N HIS A 471 -7.32 3.01 -12.81
CA HIS A 471 -6.69 3.78 -13.88
C HIS A 471 -7.71 4.64 -14.65
N LEU A 472 -8.80 4.04 -15.12
CA LEU A 472 -9.86 4.77 -15.82
C LEU A 472 -10.63 5.70 -14.86
N TYR A 473 -10.82 5.25 -13.62
CA TYR A 473 -11.44 6.00 -12.54
C TYR A 473 -10.77 7.36 -12.31
N TRP A 474 -9.45 7.38 -12.11
CA TRP A 474 -8.74 8.62 -11.77
C TRP A 474 -8.77 9.64 -12.91
N VAL A 475 -8.71 9.17 -14.16
CA VAL A 475 -8.87 10.03 -15.34
C VAL A 475 -10.28 10.64 -15.38
N ALA A 476 -11.32 9.83 -15.12
CA ALA A 476 -12.69 10.32 -15.06
C ALA A 476 -12.91 11.32 -13.91
N VAL A 477 -12.30 11.09 -12.74
CA VAL A 477 -12.29 12.03 -11.61
C VAL A 477 -11.69 13.37 -12.02
N MET A 478 -10.52 13.36 -12.67
CA MET A 478 -9.84 14.60 -13.08
C MET A 478 -10.65 15.41 -14.08
N GLN A 479 -11.29 14.73 -15.04
CA GLN A 479 -12.16 15.38 -16.00
C GLN A 479 -13.44 15.92 -15.34
N TYR A 480 -14.05 15.13 -14.45
CA TYR A 480 -15.24 15.56 -13.73
C TYR A 480 -14.97 16.78 -12.84
N VAL A 481 -13.80 16.84 -12.19
CA VAL A 481 -13.35 18.01 -11.43
C VAL A 481 -13.31 19.27 -12.29
N ILE A 482 -12.84 19.18 -13.55
CA ILE A 482 -12.82 20.32 -14.48
C ILE A 482 -14.23 20.82 -14.74
N CYS A 483 -15.20 19.91 -14.90
CA CYS A 483 -16.58 20.28 -15.18
C CYS A 483 -17.31 20.89 -13.97
N ILE A 484 -17.02 20.45 -12.75
CA ILE A 484 -17.69 20.97 -11.54
C ILE A 484 -17.03 22.22 -10.96
N ALA A 485 -15.74 22.43 -11.22
CA ALA A 485 -14.98 23.51 -10.63
C ALA A 485 -15.33 24.84 -11.32
N PRO A 486 -15.64 25.90 -10.55
CA PRO A 486 -15.83 27.23 -11.12
C PRO A 486 -14.53 27.73 -11.77
N GLU A 487 -14.66 28.62 -12.76
CA GLU A 487 -13.52 29.20 -13.46
C GLU A 487 -12.50 29.81 -12.49
N GLY A 488 -11.23 29.48 -12.72
CA GLY A 488 -10.11 29.86 -11.84
C GLY A 488 -9.94 29.01 -10.58
N LEU A 489 -10.79 28.01 -10.29
CA LEU A 489 -10.67 27.13 -9.12
C LEU A 489 -10.30 25.67 -9.46
N GLN A 490 -10.12 25.33 -10.74
CA GLN A 490 -9.88 23.95 -11.17
C GLN A 490 -8.68 23.31 -10.47
N ALA A 491 -7.55 24.02 -10.34
CA ALA A 491 -6.37 23.52 -9.65
C ALA A 491 -6.64 23.18 -8.18
N THR A 492 -7.37 24.05 -7.47
CA THR A 492 -7.73 23.86 -6.06
C THR A 492 -8.66 22.66 -5.87
N VAL A 493 -9.68 22.51 -6.71
CA VAL A 493 -10.61 21.36 -6.62
C VAL A 493 -9.90 20.06 -6.96
N ARG A 494 -8.97 20.04 -7.93
CA ARG A 494 -8.13 18.86 -8.23
C ARG A 494 -7.25 18.47 -7.05
N ALA A 495 -6.61 19.45 -6.42
CA ALA A 495 -5.78 19.23 -5.23
C ALA A 495 -6.61 18.70 -4.05
N LEU A 496 -7.82 19.23 -3.85
CA LEU A 496 -8.73 18.76 -2.81
C LEU A 496 -9.18 17.32 -3.08
N ALA A 497 -9.57 17.00 -4.31
CA ALA A 497 -9.98 15.65 -4.71
C ALA A 497 -8.86 14.62 -4.48
N GLY A 498 -7.62 14.96 -4.86
CA GLY A 498 -6.45 14.12 -4.56
C GLY A 498 -6.16 13.99 -3.07
N SER A 499 -6.38 15.05 -2.29
CA SER A 499 -6.18 15.01 -0.85
C SER A 499 -7.19 14.10 -0.14
N ILE A 500 -8.45 14.12 -0.58
CA ILE A 500 -9.51 13.25 -0.06
C ILE A 500 -9.19 11.79 -0.43
N GLN A 501 -8.93 11.51 -1.71
CA GLN A 501 -8.67 10.16 -2.22
C GLN A 501 -7.43 9.52 -1.57
N TYR A 502 -6.29 10.22 -1.51
CA TYR A 502 -5.01 9.61 -1.15
C TYR A 502 -4.58 9.80 0.31
N ASN A 503 -5.13 10.77 1.03
CA ASN A 503 -4.75 11.03 2.42
C ASN A 503 -5.91 10.79 3.38
N LEU A 504 -7.04 11.49 3.21
CA LEU A 504 -8.17 11.37 4.15
C LEU A 504 -8.74 9.93 4.16
N SER A 505 -8.86 9.32 2.99
CA SER A 505 -9.33 7.93 2.87
C SER A 505 -8.35 6.92 3.48
N LYS A 506 -7.03 7.22 3.50
CA LYS A 506 -6.05 6.36 4.18
C LYS A 506 -6.26 6.35 5.69
N VAL A 507 -6.73 7.43 6.32
CA VAL A 507 -7.08 7.44 7.75
C VAL A 507 -8.20 6.43 8.05
N ILE A 508 -9.26 6.45 7.23
CA ILE A 508 -10.37 5.50 7.36
C ILE A 508 -9.87 4.08 7.13
N THR A 509 -9.02 3.89 6.13
CA THR A 509 -8.38 2.61 5.83
C THR A 509 -7.60 2.07 7.02
N THR A 510 -6.73 2.87 7.63
CA THR A 510 -5.87 2.42 8.73
C THR A 510 -6.67 2.08 9.97
N THR A 511 -7.73 2.82 10.23
CA THR A 511 -8.58 2.59 11.41
C THR A 511 -9.51 1.41 11.20
N VAL A 512 -10.37 1.46 10.16
CA VAL A 512 -11.38 0.42 9.90
C VAL A 512 -10.74 -0.83 9.32
N GLY A 513 -9.86 -0.67 8.33
CA GLY A 513 -9.15 -1.78 7.70
C GLY A 513 -8.20 -2.48 8.65
N GLY A 514 -7.50 -1.72 9.52
CA GLY A 514 -6.63 -2.27 10.56
C GLY A 514 -7.39 -3.13 11.55
N TYR A 515 -8.53 -2.64 12.06
CA TYR A 515 -9.41 -3.39 12.94
C TYR A 515 -9.97 -4.65 12.28
N LEU A 516 -10.47 -4.54 11.04
CA LEU A 516 -10.99 -5.70 10.30
C LEU A 516 -9.92 -6.76 10.06
N MET A 517 -8.69 -6.34 9.71
CA MET A 517 -7.57 -7.25 9.48
C MET A 517 -7.06 -7.92 10.77
N SER A 518 -7.05 -7.21 11.90
CA SER A 518 -6.58 -7.77 13.18
C SER A 518 -7.56 -8.75 13.80
N GLU A 519 -8.86 -8.43 13.80
CA GLU A 519 -9.87 -9.22 14.50
C GLU A 519 -10.49 -10.31 13.62
N TYR A 520 -10.80 -10.00 12.36
CA TYR A 520 -11.59 -10.87 11.48
C TYR A 520 -10.79 -11.45 10.30
N GLY A 521 -9.52 -11.08 10.18
CA GLY A 521 -8.62 -11.49 9.11
C GLY A 521 -8.96 -10.90 7.74
N GLY A 522 -8.10 -11.20 6.76
CA GLY A 522 -8.17 -10.51 5.47
C GLY A 522 -9.36 -10.86 4.58
N ARG A 523 -9.85 -12.10 4.63
CA ARG A 523 -11.01 -12.53 3.82
C ARG A 523 -12.26 -11.72 4.16
N THR A 524 -12.54 -11.56 5.46
CA THR A 524 -13.69 -10.77 5.94
C THR A 524 -13.52 -9.31 5.60
N ALA A 525 -12.32 -8.76 5.79
CA ALA A 525 -12.02 -7.37 5.46
C ALA A 525 -12.27 -7.04 3.97
N PHE A 526 -11.85 -7.92 3.06
CA PHE A 526 -12.13 -7.78 1.63
C PHE A 526 -13.64 -7.87 1.31
N ARG A 527 -14.40 -8.76 1.97
CA ARG A 527 -15.87 -8.85 1.78
C ARG A 527 -16.58 -7.57 2.20
N VAL A 528 -16.18 -6.98 3.33
CA VAL A 528 -16.74 -5.72 3.85
C VAL A 528 -16.43 -4.56 2.89
N LEU A 529 -15.20 -4.45 2.38
CA LEU A 529 -14.87 -3.42 1.40
C LEU A 529 -15.61 -3.60 0.07
N GLY A 530 -15.75 -4.85 -0.38
CA GLY A 530 -16.53 -5.18 -1.58
C GLY A 530 -18.02 -4.84 -1.41
N SER A 531 -18.61 -5.12 -0.25
CA SER A 531 -20.01 -4.79 0.03
C SER A 531 -20.24 -3.29 0.14
N ILE A 532 -19.32 -2.52 0.73
CA ILE A 532 -19.38 -1.04 0.76
C ILE A 532 -19.34 -0.48 -0.66
N ALA A 533 -18.40 -0.95 -1.49
CA ALA A 533 -18.27 -0.50 -2.88
C ALA A 533 -19.52 -0.83 -3.72
N LEU A 534 -20.06 -2.05 -3.56
CA LEU A 534 -21.29 -2.47 -4.25
C LEU A 534 -22.52 -1.68 -3.80
N THR A 535 -22.69 -1.50 -2.49
CA THR A 535 -23.79 -0.70 -1.93
C THR A 535 -23.71 0.73 -2.45
N TYR A 536 -22.50 1.30 -2.49
CA TYR A 536 -22.32 2.65 -3.01
C TYR A 536 -22.59 2.75 -4.52
N ALA A 537 -22.24 1.73 -5.30
CA ALA A 537 -22.59 1.65 -6.73
C ALA A 537 -24.13 1.69 -6.94
N ILE A 538 -24.88 0.98 -6.10
CA ILE A 538 -26.36 0.95 -6.15
C ILE A 538 -26.93 2.32 -5.76
N VAL A 539 -26.44 2.93 -4.67
CA VAL A 539 -26.88 4.25 -4.22
C VAL A 539 -26.58 5.33 -5.26
N TYR A 540 -25.36 5.36 -5.79
CA TYR A 540 -24.98 6.33 -6.82
C TYR A 540 -25.74 6.09 -8.14
N GLY A 541 -25.91 4.83 -8.55
CA GLY A 541 -26.67 4.47 -9.74
C GLY A 541 -28.16 4.82 -9.65
N SER A 542 -28.79 4.56 -8.52
CA SER A 542 -30.18 4.97 -8.26
C SER A 542 -30.33 6.49 -8.27
N TYR A 543 -29.40 7.24 -7.68
CA TYR A 543 -29.35 8.70 -7.76
C TYR A 543 -29.29 9.20 -9.21
N LEU A 544 -28.40 8.63 -10.04
CA LEU A 544 -28.29 9.02 -11.45
C LEU A 544 -29.58 8.73 -12.22
N ARG A 545 -30.21 7.58 -11.97
CA ARG A 545 -31.49 7.22 -12.58
C ARG A 545 -32.59 8.20 -12.18
N MET A 546 -32.67 8.57 -10.90
CA MET A 546 -33.63 9.58 -10.43
C MET A 546 -33.37 10.97 -11.03
N ASP A 547 -32.10 11.41 -11.13
CA ASP A 547 -31.74 12.68 -11.78
C ASP A 547 -32.15 12.69 -13.26
N HIS A 548 -31.93 11.59 -13.97
CA HIS A 548 -32.34 11.46 -15.38
C HIS A 548 -33.87 11.52 -15.53
N LEU A 549 -34.62 10.83 -14.68
CA LEU A 549 -36.10 10.88 -14.70
C LEU A 549 -36.64 12.27 -14.34
N ARG A 550 -36.03 12.97 -13.37
CA ARG A 550 -36.41 14.34 -13.01
C ARG A 550 -36.17 15.32 -14.15
N LYS A 551 -35.05 15.18 -14.87
CA LYS A 551 -34.74 15.99 -16.06
C LYS A 551 -35.73 15.73 -17.18
N LYS A 552 -36.02 14.47 -17.49
CA LYS A 552 -37.02 14.11 -18.51
C LYS A 552 -38.39 14.73 -18.21
N LYS A 553 -38.87 14.63 -16.96
CA LYS A 553 -40.12 15.27 -16.53
C LYS A 553 -40.13 16.79 -16.73
N ARG A 554 -39.05 17.49 -16.37
CA ARG A 554 -38.93 18.95 -16.57
C ARG A 554 -38.96 19.35 -18.04
N THR A 555 -38.31 18.58 -18.91
CA THR A 555 -38.33 18.84 -20.37
C THR A 555 -39.73 18.65 -20.93
N THR A 556 -40.42 17.55 -20.58
CA THR A 556 -41.79 17.30 -21.01
C THR A 556 -42.76 18.37 -20.50
N GLN A 557 -42.58 18.85 -19.27
CA GLN A 557 -43.41 19.91 -18.68
C GLN A 557 -43.17 21.28 -19.34
N SER A 558 -41.92 21.59 -19.70
CA SER A 558 -41.57 22.80 -20.46
C SER A 558 -42.14 22.77 -21.88
N GLU A 559 -42.09 21.63 -22.57
CA GLU A 559 -42.69 21.45 -23.89
C GLU A 559 -44.23 21.54 -23.85
N SER A 560 -44.87 20.98 -22.82
CA SER A 560 -46.32 21.14 -22.64
C SER A 560 -46.73 22.59 -22.36
N SER A 561 -45.98 23.33 -21.54
CA SER A 561 -46.24 24.75 -21.31
C SER A 561 -46.05 25.57 -22.58
N LYS A 562 -45.00 25.31 -23.38
CA LYS A 562 -44.80 26.00 -24.67
C LYS A 562 -45.91 25.73 -25.68
N ARG A 563 -46.50 24.53 -25.72
CA ARG A 563 -47.64 24.24 -26.60
C ARG A 563 -48.91 24.99 -26.20
N ILE A 564 -49.15 25.20 -24.90
CA ILE A 564 -50.31 25.97 -24.43
C ILE A 564 -50.19 27.45 -24.88
N TYR A 565 -48.99 28.02 -24.88
CA TYR A 565 -48.76 29.40 -25.35
C TYR A 565 -48.81 29.60 -26.88
N ILE A 566 -48.84 28.53 -27.68
CA ILE A 566 -48.96 28.63 -29.15
C ILE A 566 -50.44 28.51 -29.59
N ILE A 567 -51.33 28.08 -28.70
CA ILE A 567 -52.76 27.88 -28.98
C ILE A 567 -53.61 29.09 -28.54
N TYR A 568 -53.05 29.99 -27.73
CA TYR A 568 -53.59 31.34 -27.47
C TYR A 568 -52.87 32.36 -28.33
#